data_AF-A0A0F7SBR9-F1
#
_entry.id   AF-A0A0F7SBR9-F1
#
_cell.length_a   1.000
_cell.length_b   1.000
_cell.length_c   1.000
_cell.angle_alpha   90.00
_cell.angle_beta   90.00
_cell.angle_gamma   90.00
#
_symmetry.space_group_name_H-M   'P 1'
#
loop_
_entity.id
_entity.type
_entity.pdbx_description
1 polymer ?
#
loop_
_entity_poly.entity_id
_entity_poly.type
_entity_poly.pdbx_seq_one_letter_code
_entity_poly.pdbx_strand_id
1 'polypeptide(L)'
;MASYLASIYGTEQDKVNCSFYYKIGACRHGDRCSRKHIRPPYSCTLLLSNVYRNPRHHEQDCTITDTELQSQFDAFYEDMFVELAKYGHLVEMHVCDNV
;
A
#
# COMPACT_ATOMS: atom_id res chain seq x y z
N MET A 1 27.34 1.15 20.28
CA MET A 1 27.21 1.09 18.81
C MET A 1 25.95 0.35 18.37
N ALA A 2 25.68 -0.86 18.87
CA ALA A 2 24.48 -1.62 18.49
C ALA A 2 23.15 -0.89 18.82
N SER A 3 23.08 -0.22 19.98
CA SER A 3 21.90 0.58 20.38
C SER A 3 21.63 1.77 19.44
N TYR A 4 22.68 2.44 18.97
CA TYR A 4 22.55 3.55 18.02
C TYR A 4 22.08 3.07 16.64
N LEU A 5 22.63 1.95 16.15
CA LEU A 5 22.19 1.36 14.87
C LEU A 5 20.74 0.84 14.95
N ALA A 6 20.32 0.28 16.08
CA ALA A 6 18.93 -0.12 16.32
C ALA A 6 17.96 1.07 16.29
N SER A 7 18.39 2.25 16.78
CA SER A 7 17.57 3.47 16.75
C SER A 7 17.41 4.07 15.35
N ILE A 8 18.30 3.72 14.41
CA ILE A 8 18.30 4.24 13.04
C ILE A 8 17.51 3.32 12.09
N TYR A 9 17.40 2.03 12.42
CA TYR A 9 16.77 1.04 11.55
C TYR A 9 15.32 1.40 11.20
N GLY A 10 14.99 1.36 9.91
CA GLY A 10 13.65 1.72 9.41
C GLY A 10 13.36 3.23 9.40
N THR A 11 14.32 4.08 9.76
CA THR A 11 14.22 5.55 9.66
C THR A 11 14.90 6.07 8.40
N GLU A 12 14.68 7.34 8.04
CA GLU A 12 15.35 7.96 6.88
C GLU A 12 16.86 8.11 7.04
N GLN A 13 17.34 8.07 8.29
CA GLN A 13 18.76 8.10 8.64
C GLN A 13 19.46 6.77 8.28
N ASP A 14 18.68 5.69 8.07
CA ASP A 14 19.18 4.44 7.52
C ASP A 14 19.50 4.62 6.04
N LYS A 15 20.80 4.66 5.73
CA LYS A 15 21.30 4.79 4.37
C LYS A 15 21.37 3.44 3.64
N VAL A 16 21.23 2.32 4.34
CA VAL A 16 21.32 0.96 3.79
C VAL A 16 19.95 0.46 3.38
N ASN A 17 18.95 0.60 4.25
CA ASN A 17 17.59 0.13 4.01
C ASN A 17 16.68 1.26 3.55
N CYS A 18 15.73 0.95 2.66
CA CYS A 18 14.75 1.91 2.21
C CYS A 18 13.69 2.12 3.29
N SER A 19 13.68 3.30 3.91
CA SER A 19 12.67 3.67 4.90
C SER A 19 11.25 3.63 4.34
N PHE A 20 11.05 4.07 3.09
CA PHE A 20 9.74 4.05 2.43
C PHE A 20 9.23 2.62 2.25
N TYR A 21 10.05 1.73 1.72
CA TYR A 21 9.65 0.33 1.55
C TYR A 21 9.37 -0.33 2.90
N TYR A 22 10.19 -0.06 3.92
CA TYR A 22 10.01 -0.64 5.24
C TYR A 22 8.71 -0.18 5.92
N LYS A 23 8.36 1.11 5.82
CA LYS A 23 7.18 1.67 6.47
C LYS A 23 5.89 1.48 5.68
N ILE A 24 5.95 1.59 4.35
CA ILE A 24 4.78 1.67 3.47
C ILE A 24 4.59 0.38 2.67
N GLY A 25 5.62 -0.47 2.56
CA GLY A 25 5.60 -1.67 1.71
C GLY A 25 5.82 -1.39 0.22
N ALA A 26 5.95 -0.12 -0.18
CA ALA A 26 6.16 0.30 -1.57
C ALA A 26 7.23 1.41 -1.68
N CYS A 27 7.89 1.48 -2.83
CA CYS A 27 8.88 2.50 -3.14
C CYS A 27 8.75 2.96 -4.60
N ARG A 28 8.74 4.28 -4.83
CA ARG A 28 8.65 4.89 -6.17
C ARG A 28 9.76 4.46 -7.14
N HIS A 29 10.91 4.03 -6.63
CA HIS A 29 12.02 3.58 -7.46
C HIS A 29 11.91 2.08 -7.82
N GLY A 30 10.98 1.33 -7.19
CA GLY A 30 10.83 -0.10 -7.39
C GLY A 30 12.14 -0.85 -7.18
N ASP A 31 12.45 -1.78 -8.09
CA ASP A 31 13.71 -2.56 -8.04
C ASP A 31 14.95 -1.73 -8.39
N ARG A 32 14.79 -0.51 -8.92
CA ARG A 32 15.91 0.42 -9.21
C ARG A 32 16.30 1.27 -8.00
N CYS A 33 15.70 1.02 -6.83
CA CYS A 33 16.06 1.74 -5.61
C CYS A 33 17.53 1.46 -5.24
N SER A 34 18.27 2.51 -4.86
CA SER A 34 19.65 2.36 -4.39
C SER A 34 19.77 1.77 -2.98
N ARG A 35 18.67 1.74 -2.23
CA ARG A 35 18.58 1.18 -0.87
C ARG A 35 17.89 -0.19 -0.90
N LYS A 36 18.18 -1.03 0.09
CA LYS A 36 17.65 -2.39 0.16
C LYS A 36 16.15 -2.42 0.48
N HIS A 37 15.41 -3.27 -0.23
CA HIS A 37 14.02 -3.63 0.02
C HIS A 37 13.97 -5.03 0.63
N ILE A 38 13.70 -5.13 1.93
CA ILE A 38 13.65 -6.43 2.62
C ILE A 38 12.20 -6.91 2.61
N ARG A 39 11.92 -7.96 1.83
CA ARG A 39 10.62 -8.65 1.85
C ARG A 39 10.59 -9.63 3.01
N PRO A 40 9.66 -9.51 3.97
CA PRO A 40 9.55 -10.47 5.05
C PRO A 40 9.04 -11.82 4.50
N PRO A 41 9.61 -12.96 4.92
CA PRO A 41 9.13 -14.27 4.49
C PRO A 41 7.76 -14.63 5.08
N TYR A 42 7.39 -14.00 6.20
CA TYR A 42 6.10 -14.14 6.86
C TYR A 42 5.62 -12.76 7.31
N SER A 43 4.34 -12.47 7.11
CA SER A 43 3.71 -11.19 7.46
C SER A 43 2.22 -11.40 7.69
N CYS A 44 1.63 -10.64 8.62
CA CYS A 44 0.18 -10.55 8.79
C CYS A 44 -0.46 -9.50 7.88
N THR A 45 0.35 -8.76 7.13
CA THR A 45 -0.08 -7.71 6.21
C THR A 45 0.26 -8.11 4.78
N LEU A 46 -0.73 -8.03 3.89
CA LEU A 46 -0.59 -8.24 2.45
C LEU A 46 -0.68 -6.91 1.72
N LEU A 47 0.06 -6.78 0.61
CA LEU A 47 -0.02 -5.64 -0.30
C LEU A 47 -0.44 -6.14 -1.68
N LEU A 48 -1.60 -5.69 -2.15
CA LEU A 48 -2.08 -5.95 -3.50
C LEU A 48 -1.93 -4.68 -4.33
N SER A 49 -0.94 -4.66 -5.23
CA SER A 49 -0.64 -3.48 -6.03
C SER A 49 -1.56 -3.36 -7.23
N ASN A 50 -2.00 -2.12 -7.54
CA ASN A 50 -2.76 -1.77 -8.74
C ASN A 50 -4.12 -2.49 -8.89
N VAL A 51 -4.79 -2.74 -7.77
CA VAL A 51 -6.12 -3.39 -7.75
C VAL A 51 -7.23 -2.36 -7.93
N TYR A 52 -7.25 -1.32 -7.10
CA TYR A 52 -8.25 -0.25 -7.22
C TYR A 52 -7.86 0.70 -8.37
N ARG A 53 -8.77 0.88 -9.33
CA ARG A 53 -8.62 1.84 -10.42
C ARG A 53 -9.68 2.90 -10.29
N ASN A 54 -9.29 4.05 -9.74
CA ASN A 54 -10.19 5.17 -9.59
C ASN A 54 -10.60 5.73 -10.96
N PRO A 55 -11.90 5.73 -11.31
CA PRO A 55 -12.37 6.27 -12.59
C PRO A 55 -11.92 7.71 -12.84
N ARG A 56 -11.79 8.52 -11.78
CA ARG A 56 -11.39 9.94 -11.86
C ARG A 56 -10.00 10.16 -12.46
N HIS A 57 -9.07 9.23 -12.22
CA HIS A 57 -7.69 9.34 -12.71
C HIS A 57 -7.48 8.60 -14.04
N HIS A 58 -8.35 7.64 -14.34
CA HIS A 58 -8.20 6.76 -15.51
C HIS A 58 -9.01 7.22 -16.72
N GLU A 59 -10.08 7.99 -16.52
CA GLU A 59 -10.94 8.51 -17.58
C GLU A 59 -10.70 10.02 -17.77
N GLN A 60 -10.28 10.42 -18.97
CA GLN A 60 -9.94 11.82 -19.29
C GLN A 60 -11.13 12.77 -19.14
N ASP A 61 -12.34 12.28 -19.42
CA ASP A 61 -13.62 13.02 -19.30
C ASP A 61 -14.53 12.32 -18.28
N CYS A 62 -14.04 12.09 -17.06
CA CYS A 62 -14.86 11.51 -16.01
C CYS A 62 -16.05 12.43 -15.68
N THR A 63 -17.23 12.08 -16.16
CA THR A 63 -18.49 12.80 -15.91
C THR A 63 -19.21 12.31 -14.65
N ILE A 64 -18.62 11.35 -13.94
CA ILE A 64 -19.21 10.72 -12.76
C ILE A 64 -19.22 11.72 -11.61
N THR A 65 -20.35 11.82 -10.92
CA THR A 65 -20.48 12.70 -9.76
C THR A 65 -19.70 12.15 -8.56
N ASP A 66 -19.30 13.02 -7.62
CA ASP A 66 -18.58 12.57 -6.41
C ASP A 66 -19.39 11.53 -5.61
N THR A 67 -20.72 11.62 -5.62
CA THR A 67 -21.63 10.66 -4.97
C THR A 67 -21.59 9.28 -5.64
N GLU A 68 -21.61 9.25 -6.97
CA GLU A 68 -21.51 7.99 -7.73
C GLU A 68 -20.12 7.37 -7.59
N LEU A 69 -19.05 8.18 -7.59
CA LEU A 69 -17.69 7.71 -7.32
C LEU A 69 -17.59 7.05 -5.94
N GLN A 70 -18.16 7.67 -4.91
CA GLN A 70 -18.19 7.09 -3.57
C GLN A 70 -18.98 5.77 -3.56
N SER A 71 -20.14 5.71 -4.21
CA SER A 71 -20.95 4.49 -4.29
C SER A 71 -20.21 3.35 -5.01
N GLN A 72 -19.44 3.65 -6.06
CA GLN A 72 -18.62 2.66 -6.75
C GLN A 72 -17.44 2.20 -5.89
N PHE A 73 -16.81 3.11 -5.15
CA PHE A 73 -15.76 2.78 -4.20
C PHE A 73 -16.26 1.88 -3.07
N ASP A 74 -17.43 2.18 -2.50
CA ASP A 74 -18.04 1.39 -1.43
C ASP A 74 -18.33 -0.04 -1.91
N ALA A 75 -18.86 -0.19 -3.13
CA ALA A 75 -19.08 -1.50 -3.74
C ALA A 75 -17.77 -2.28 -3.95
N PHE A 76 -16.70 -1.61 -4.41
CA PHE A 76 -15.38 -2.21 -4.54
C PHE A 76 -14.80 -2.63 -3.18
N TYR A 77 -14.94 -1.76 -2.17
CA TYR A 77 -14.44 -2.03 -0.82
C TYR A 77 -15.17 -3.22 -0.19
N GLU A 78 -16.50 -3.29 -0.36
CA GLU A 78 -17.30 -4.43 0.10
C GLU A 78 -16.87 -5.74 -0.55
N ASP A 79 -16.75 -5.77 -1.88
CA ASP A 79 -16.37 -6.97 -2.64
C ASP A 79 -14.98 -7.51 -2.20
N MET A 80 -14.00 -6.61 -2.09
CA MET A 80 -12.66 -6.95 -1.59
C MET A 80 -12.68 -7.46 -0.15
N PHE A 81 -13.43 -6.80 0.74
CA PHE A 81 -13.50 -7.19 2.14
C PHE A 81 -14.11 -8.59 2.30
N VAL A 82 -15.23 -8.85 1.64
CA VAL A 82 -15.94 -10.14 1.70
C VAL A 82 -15.06 -11.26 1.15
N GLU A 83 -14.35 -11.03 0.06
CA GLU A 83 -13.45 -12.03 -0.52
C GLU A 83 -12.26 -12.32 0.39
N LEU A 84 -11.61 -11.29 0.94
CA LEU A 84 -10.45 -11.44 1.81
C LEU A 84 -10.80 -12.09 3.16
N ALA A 85 -12.00 -11.82 3.70
CA ALA A 85 -12.46 -12.41 4.95
C ALA A 85 -12.63 -13.95 4.88
N LYS A 86 -12.71 -14.54 3.67
CA LYS A 86 -12.73 -16.01 3.49
C LYS A 86 -11.42 -16.68 3.89
N TYR A 87 -10.31 -15.94 3.90
CA TYR A 87 -8.97 -16.46 4.18
C TYR A 87 -8.55 -16.29 5.64
N GLY A 88 -9.37 -15.63 6.47
CA GLY A 88 -9.09 -15.43 7.88
C GLY A 88 -9.73 -14.15 8.44
N HIS A 89 -9.45 -13.86 9.71
CA HIS A 89 -9.94 -12.66 10.37
C HIS A 89 -9.19 -11.42 9.86
N LEU A 90 -9.87 -10.59 9.08
CA LEU A 90 -9.33 -9.33 8.57
C LEU A 90 -9.39 -8.27 9.68
N VAL A 91 -8.22 -7.76 10.09
CA VAL A 91 -8.13 -6.74 11.16
C VAL A 91 -8.35 -5.35 10.58
N GLU A 92 -7.65 -5.02 9.50
CA GLU A 92 -7.70 -3.71 8.83
C GLU A 92 -7.56 -3.89 7.32
N MET A 93 -8.23 -3.02 6.55
CA MET A 93 -8.09 -2.95 5.09
C MET A 93 -8.02 -1.49 4.64
N HIS A 94 -6.98 -1.15 3.90
CA HIS A 94 -6.74 0.19 3.36
C HIS A 94 -6.61 0.14 1.85
N VAL A 95 -7.28 1.07 1.17
CA VAL A 95 -7.17 1.27 -0.28
C VAL A 95 -6.50 2.62 -0.50
N CYS A 96 -5.36 2.63 -1.19
CA CYS A 96 -4.61 3.86 -1.47
C CYS A 96 -4.98 4.40 -2.85
N ASP A 97 -5.49 5.64 -2.90
CA ASP A 97 -5.67 6.40 -4.15
C ASP A 97 -4.37 7.13 -4.51
N ASN A 98 -3.35 6.35 -4.90
CA ASN A 98 -2.04 6.91 -5.25
C ASN A 98 -2.15 7.65 -6.60
N VAL A 99 -2.01 8.98 -6.56
CA VAL A 99 -1.94 9.89 -7.72
C VAL A 99 -0.51 10.05 -8.20
#